data_AF-A0A7S3UXK6-F1
#
_entry.id   AF-A0A7S3UXK6-F1
#
_cell.length_a   1.000
_cell.length_b   1.000
_cell.length_c   1.000
_cell.angle_alpha   90.00
_cell.angle_beta   90.00
_cell.angle_gamma   90.00
#
_symmetry.space_group_name_H-M   'P 1'
#
loop_
_entity.id
_entity.type
_entity.pdbx_description
1 polymer ?
#
loop_
_entity_poly.entity_id
_entity_poly.type
_entity_poly.pdbx_seq_one_letter_code
_entity_poly.pdbx_strand_id
1 'polypeptide(L)'
;GGGGGGGHRPPCPSVAPEPPPPLRLLVVQGELDHAAVLRRCALAAHHGGSGTAAAALAAGTPQVIFPCIFDQFFWAERLCWLGVGANAGSQSPRELKETLDAMLQPSVRLRAACLGKKIRTEALESSQQCFSCIKSEIEKHCKKNEPTTNSLGGVTHRDPISPTLTKDDLTRKGDAENNTNDCDTLCEKELPNGMSVWALINSDSELMHIYKEVFEDCVYFKHGFELKDGATVVDVGANVGLFLLACADRAAEAAGAAGPEGPLRLVAIEPAPAAFACLRRNLARHGFPHRHEALNLAIV
;
A
#
# COMPACT_ATOMS: atom_id res chain seq x y z
N GLY A 1 50.82 50.62 -57.29
CA GLY A 1 49.83 49.53 -57.24
C GLY A 1 50.50 48.30 -56.66
N GLY A 2 49.98 47.78 -55.54
CA GLY A 2 50.47 46.55 -54.91
C GLY A 2 49.29 45.87 -54.24
N GLY A 3 48.68 44.91 -54.93
CA GLY A 3 47.56 44.12 -54.41
C GLY A 3 48.07 42.91 -53.66
N GLY A 4 47.80 42.85 -52.35
CA GLY A 4 48.04 41.67 -51.51
C GLY A 4 46.92 40.65 -51.69
N GLY A 5 47.24 39.49 -52.27
CA GLY A 5 46.33 38.36 -52.38
C GLY A 5 46.18 37.63 -51.04
N GLY A 6 45.03 37.82 -50.39
CA GLY A 6 44.62 37.01 -49.24
C GLY A 6 44.18 35.63 -49.69
N GLY A 7 44.99 34.60 -49.42
CA GLY A 7 44.62 33.21 -49.64
C GLY A 7 43.51 32.78 -48.68
N HIS A 8 42.30 32.54 -49.21
CA HIS A 8 41.24 31.87 -48.48
C HIS A 8 41.62 30.39 -48.25
N ARG A 9 41.82 30.01 -47.00
CA ARG A 9 41.83 28.61 -46.58
C ARG A 9 40.41 28.05 -46.75
N PRO A 10 40.20 26.90 -47.42
CA PRO A 10 38.88 26.29 -47.46
C PRO A 10 38.45 25.89 -46.03
N PRO A 11 37.17 26.05 -45.67
CA PRO A 11 36.67 25.64 -44.37
C PRO A 11 36.84 24.13 -44.21
N CYS A 12 37.31 23.68 -43.04
CA CYS A 12 37.31 22.27 -42.68
C CYS A 12 35.88 21.72 -42.83
N PRO A 13 35.67 20.55 -43.46
CA PRO A 13 34.35 19.95 -43.51
C PRO A 13 33.88 19.70 -42.08
N SER A 14 32.75 20.32 -41.72
CA SER A 14 32.07 20.04 -40.46
C SER A 14 31.67 18.56 -40.48
N VAL A 15 32.35 17.74 -39.68
CA VAL A 15 31.95 16.35 -39.47
C VAL A 15 30.59 16.43 -38.79
N ALA A 16 29.54 16.02 -39.50
CA ALA A 16 28.21 15.90 -38.92
C ALA A 16 28.30 14.96 -37.70
N PRO A 17 27.66 15.30 -36.56
CA PRO A 17 27.69 14.43 -35.39
C PRO A 17 27.18 13.03 -35.79
N GLU A 18 27.93 12.00 -35.41
CA GLU A 18 27.50 10.62 -35.61
C GLU A 18 26.11 10.41 -34.99
N PRO A 19 25.18 9.72 -35.67
CA PRO A 19 23.89 9.42 -35.09
C PRO A 19 24.09 8.62 -33.80
N PRO A 20 23.30 8.88 -32.75
CA PRO A 20 23.45 8.16 -31.49
C PRO A 20 23.28 6.65 -31.74
N PRO A 21 23.99 5.80 -30.99
CA PRO A 21 23.85 4.36 -31.12
C PRO A 21 22.39 3.94 -30.94
N PRO A 22 21.93 2.89 -31.64
CA PRO A 22 20.54 2.48 -31.60
C PRO A 22 20.12 2.12 -30.17
N LEU A 23 18.95 2.63 -29.79
CA LEU A 23 18.37 2.40 -28.47
C LEU A 23 18.09 0.90 -28.29
N ARG A 24 18.70 0.29 -27.28
CA ARG A 24 18.44 -1.09 -26.90
C ARG A 24 17.26 -1.11 -25.94
N LEU A 25 16.08 -1.46 -26.44
CA LEU A 25 14.86 -1.59 -25.65
C LEU A 25 14.57 -3.07 -25.38
N LEU A 26 14.44 -3.43 -24.11
CA LEU A 26 13.87 -4.71 -23.68
C LEU A 26 12.54 -4.42 -23.00
N VAL A 27 11.45 -4.96 -23.56
CA VAL A 27 10.12 -4.91 -22.96
C VAL A 27 9.82 -6.26 -22.35
N VAL A 28 9.45 -6.27 -21.07
CA VAL A 28 9.06 -7.48 -20.35
C VAL A 28 7.57 -7.34 -20.01
N GLN A 29 6.80 -8.38 -20.29
CA GLN A 29 5.41 -8.49 -19.89
C GLN A 29 5.28 -9.52 -18.77
N GLY A 30 4.56 -9.17 -17.70
CA GLY A 30 4.40 -10.02 -16.52
C GLY A 30 5.28 -9.59 -15.34
N GLU A 31 5.49 -10.51 -14.41
CA GLU A 31 6.24 -10.25 -13.19
C GLU A 31 7.75 -10.20 -13.42
N LEU A 32 8.42 -9.29 -12.72
CA LEU A 32 9.86 -9.10 -12.78
C LEU A 32 10.43 -9.10 -11.37
N ASP A 33 11.47 -9.91 -11.13
CA ASP A 33 12.20 -9.87 -9.87
C ASP A 33 12.98 -8.55 -9.75
N HIS A 34 12.36 -7.59 -9.06
CA HIS A 34 12.93 -6.29 -8.78
C HIS A 34 14.29 -6.39 -8.05
N ALA A 35 14.48 -7.35 -7.16
CA ALA A 35 15.74 -7.48 -6.41
C ALA A 35 16.90 -7.89 -7.33
N ALA A 36 16.62 -8.75 -8.32
CA ALA A 36 17.60 -9.18 -9.31
C ALA A 36 17.94 -8.08 -10.33
N VAL A 37 16.95 -7.31 -10.76
CA VAL A 37 17.11 -6.33 -11.85
C VAL A 37 17.60 -4.97 -11.35
N LEU A 38 16.99 -4.41 -10.30
CA LEU A 38 17.23 -3.02 -9.91
C LEU A 38 18.67 -2.74 -9.50
N ARG A 39 19.36 -3.73 -8.91
CA ARG A 39 20.79 -3.62 -8.54
C ARG A 39 21.72 -3.45 -9.75
N ARG A 40 21.25 -3.81 -10.95
CA ARG A 40 22.00 -3.69 -12.22
C ARG A 40 21.65 -2.41 -12.97
N CYS A 41 20.63 -1.68 -12.54
CA CYS A 41 20.19 -0.43 -13.15
C CYS A 41 21.04 0.75 -12.66
N ALA A 42 21.30 1.72 -13.54
CA ALA A 42 21.89 3.00 -13.16
C ALA A 42 20.88 3.93 -12.49
N LEU A 43 19.60 3.77 -12.83
CA LEU A 43 18.47 4.57 -12.39
C LEU A 43 17.18 3.74 -12.53
N ALA A 44 16.21 3.95 -11.64
CA ALA A 44 14.85 3.42 -11.78
C ALA A 44 13.86 4.59 -11.97
N ALA A 45 13.04 4.52 -13.01
CA ALA A 45 11.95 5.46 -13.26
C ALA A 45 10.60 4.77 -13.03
N HIS A 46 9.75 5.29 -12.15
CA HIS A 46 8.49 4.63 -11.79
C HIS A 46 7.46 5.58 -11.18
N HIS A 47 6.23 5.11 -11.05
CA HIS A 47 5.12 5.87 -10.43
C HIS A 47 5.32 6.26 -8.96
N GLY A 48 6.05 5.46 -8.16
CA GLY A 48 6.31 5.77 -6.74
C GLY A 48 5.55 4.91 -5.74
N GLY A 49 4.92 3.81 -6.15
CA GLY A 49 4.30 2.88 -5.21
C GLY A 49 5.30 2.37 -4.18
N SER A 50 4.88 2.31 -2.91
CA SER A 50 5.74 1.97 -1.75
C SER A 50 6.62 0.74 -1.97
N GLY A 51 6.06 -0.36 -2.49
CA GLY A 51 6.81 -1.58 -2.76
C GLY A 51 7.92 -1.41 -3.81
N THR A 52 7.67 -0.64 -4.87
CA THR A 52 8.68 -0.37 -5.91
C THR A 52 9.75 0.58 -5.38
N ALA A 53 9.35 1.65 -4.67
CA ALA A 53 10.27 2.60 -4.06
C ALA A 53 11.18 1.91 -3.02
N ALA A 54 10.59 1.08 -2.16
CA ALA A 54 11.30 0.27 -1.16
C ALA A 54 12.26 -0.72 -1.84
N ALA A 55 11.84 -1.41 -2.90
CA ALA A 55 12.71 -2.32 -3.63
C ALA A 55 13.92 -1.61 -4.27
N ALA A 56 13.72 -0.44 -4.89
CA ALA A 56 14.79 0.37 -5.47
C ALA A 56 15.72 0.97 -4.40
N LEU A 57 15.17 1.42 -3.28
CA LEU A 57 15.94 1.84 -2.10
C LEU A 57 16.79 0.69 -1.57
N ALA A 58 16.19 -0.48 -1.36
CA ALA A 58 16.88 -1.68 -0.91
C ALA A 58 17.90 -2.18 -1.94
N ALA A 59 17.72 -1.94 -3.24
CA ALA A 59 18.74 -2.21 -4.27
C ALA A 59 19.91 -1.21 -4.22
N GLY A 60 19.68 -0.01 -3.66
CA GLY A 60 20.63 1.11 -3.67
C GLY A 60 20.65 1.83 -5.01
N THR A 61 19.52 1.87 -5.70
CA THR A 61 19.37 2.43 -7.04
C THR A 61 18.76 3.83 -6.95
N PRO A 62 19.37 4.86 -7.59
CA PRO A 62 18.76 6.18 -7.72
C PRO A 62 17.39 6.14 -8.41
N GLN A 63 16.47 7.04 -8.07
CA GLN A 63 15.08 6.97 -8.51
C GLN A 63 14.55 8.27 -9.14
N VAL A 64 13.73 8.17 -10.18
CA VAL A 64 12.90 9.27 -10.69
C VAL A 64 11.43 8.86 -10.59
N ILE A 65 10.64 9.68 -9.91
CA ILE A 65 9.28 9.33 -9.51
C ILE A 65 8.28 10.18 -10.29
N PHE A 66 7.27 9.51 -10.85
CA PHE A 66 6.14 10.11 -11.56
C PHE A 66 4.86 9.85 -10.76
N PRO A 67 4.65 10.54 -9.62
CA PRO A 67 3.54 10.26 -8.73
C PRO A 67 2.22 10.61 -9.39
N CYS A 68 1.24 9.73 -9.23
CA CYS A 68 -0.12 9.91 -9.75
C CYS A 68 -1.16 9.85 -8.63
N ILE A 69 -1.01 8.93 -7.67
CA ILE A 69 -2.04 8.62 -6.66
C ILE A 69 -1.42 8.20 -5.32
N PHE A 70 -2.23 8.17 -4.26
CA PHE A 70 -1.90 7.64 -2.93
C PHE A 70 -0.61 8.22 -2.32
N ASP A 71 0.16 7.36 -1.66
CA ASP A 71 1.43 7.61 -1.02
C ASP A 71 2.58 7.90 -2.00
N GLN A 72 2.35 7.84 -3.31
CA GLN A 72 3.39 8.06 -4.31
C GLN A 72 4.00 9.47 -4.21
N PHE A 73 3.18 10.49 -3.89
CA PHE A 73 3.66 11.86 -3.66
C PHE A 73 4.55 11.96 -2.43
N PHE A 74 4.15 11.29 -1.34
CA PHE A 74 4.94 11.21 -0.12
C PHE A 74 6.31 10.55 -0.40
N TRP A 75 6.33 9.42 -1.12
CA TRP A 75 7.59 8.77 -1.48
C TRP A 75 8.44 9.65 -2.40
N ALA A 76 7.84 10.33 -3.37
CA ALA A 76 8.56 11.28 -4.22
C ALA A 76 9.28 12.36 -3.39
N GLU A 77 8.58 12.96 -2.44
CA GLU A 77 9.15 13.96 -1.53
C GLU A 77 10.25 13.37 -0.63
N ARG A 78 10.00 12.21 -0.02
CA ARG A 78 10.97 11.56 0.88
C ARG A 78 12.25 11.20 0.17
N LEU A 79 12.17 10.68 -1.05
CA LEU A 79 13.36 10.33 -1.82
C LEU A 79 14.11 11.57 -2.31
N CYS A 80 13.41 12.66 -2.64
CA CYS A 80 14.04 13.97 -2.89
C CYS A 80 14.82 14.45 -1.67
N TRP A 81 14.19 14.42 -0.50
CA TRP A 81 14.81 14.85 0.76
C TRP A 81 16.04 14.02 1.14
N LEU A 82 15.98 12.71 0.93
CA LEU A 82 17.12 11.80 1.12
C LEU A 82 18.21 11.97 0.04
N GLY A 83 17.94 12.73 -1.03
CA GLY A 83 18.85 12.95 -2.14
C GLY A 83 19.12 11.70 -2.97
N VAL A 84 18.22 10.72 -2.94
CA VAL A 84 18.33 9.46 -3.70
C VAL A 84 17.25 9.32 -4.76
N GLY A 85 16.34 10.29 -4.84
CA GLY A 85 15.40 10.40 -5.94
C GLY A 85 15.01 11.82 -6.30
N ALA A 86 14.22 11.95 -7.37
CA ALA A 86 13.66 13.20 -7.85
C ALA A 86 12.17 13.02 -8.21
N ASN A 87 11.35 14.05 -7.97
CA ASN A 87 9.97 14.11 -8.43
C ASN A 87 9.91 14.73 -9.83
N ALA A 88 9.38 13.98 -10.80
CA ALA A 88 9.27 14.36 -12.20
C ALA A 88 7.81 14.40 -12.72
N GLY A 89 6.81 14.39 -11.83
CA GLY A 89 5.40 14.26 -12.19
C GLY A 89 4.86 15.32 -13.19
N SER A 90 5.45 16.52 -13.23
CA SER A 90 5.00 17.63 -14.07
C SER A 90 6.10 18.24 -14.95
N GLN A 91 7.21 17.53 -15.16
CA GLN A 91 8.36 18.05 -15.89
C GLN A 91 8.17 17.96 -17.41
N SER A 92 8.57 19.01 -18.11
CA SER A 92 8.77 18.98 -19.56
C SER A 92 9.90 18.02 -19.96
N PRO A 93 10.00 17.58 -21.22
CA PRO A 93 11.09 16.71 -21.67
C PRO A 93 12.49 17.28 -21.40
N ARG A 94 12.64 18.61 -21.40
CA ARG A 94 13.90 19.28 -21.12
C ARG A 94 14.28 19.17 -19.65
N GLU A 95 13.34 19.51 -18.76
CA GLU A 95 13.53 19.41 -17.30
C GLU A 95 13.75 17.96 -16.87
N LEU A 96 13.05 17.02 -17.53
CA LEU A 96 13.26 15.59 -17.29
C LEU A 96 14.68 15.17 -17.68
N LYS A 97 15.19 15.61 -18.82
CA LYS A 97 16.58 15.34 -19.22
C LYS A 97 17.57 15.86 -18.16
N GLU A 98 17.40 17.09 -17.71
CA GLU A 98 18.26 17.69 -16.67
C GLU A 98 18.19 16.91 -15.35
N THR A 99 16.99 16.47 -14.97
CA THR A 99 16.76 15.63 -13.79
C THR A 99 17.44 14.28 -13.92
N LEU A 100 17.33 13.61 -15.08
CA LEU A 100 18.01 12.34 -15.35
C LEU A 100 19.53 12.49 -15.28
N ASP A 101 20.08 13.55 -15.90
CA ASP A 101 21.51 13.85 -15.88
C ASP A 101 22.03 14.09 -14.45
N ALA A 102 21.23 14.77 -13.60
CA ALA A 102 21.55 15.00 -12.19
C ALA A 102 21.47 13.70 -11.36
N MET A 103 20.46 12.87 -11.62
CA MET A 103 20.24 11.61 -10.90
C MET A 103 21.26 10.52 -11.25
N LEU A 104 21.86 10.60 -12.43
CA LEU A 104 22.93 9.69 -12.88
C LEU A 104 24.32 10.07 -12.35
N GLN A 105 24.45 11.18 -11.59
CA GLN A 105 25.74 11.59 -11.04
C GLN A 105 26.31 10.55 -10.05
N PRO A 106 27.64 10.35 -10.03
CA PRO A 106 28.28 9.38 -9.13
C PRO A 106 27.97 9.61 -7.64
N SER A 107 27.80 10.87 -7.23
CA SER A 107 27.46 11.23 -5.85
C SER A 107 26.09 10.69 -5.42
N VAL A 108 25.09 10.76 -6.29
CA VAL A 108 23.73 10.23 -6.05
C VAL A 108 23.76 8.70 -5.99
N ARG A 109 24.48 8.07 -6.93
CA ARG A 109 24.67 6.61 -6.94
C ARG A 109 25.34 6.09 -5.66
N LEU A 110 26.38 6.77 -5.18
CA LEU A 110 27.05 6.42 -3.92
C LEU A 110 26.11 6.59 -2.72
N ARG A 111 25.33 7.69 -2.68
CA ARG A 111 24.34 7.93 -1.62
C ARG A 111 23.27 6.84 -1.58
N ALA A 112 22.70 6.51 -2.74
CA ALA A 112 21.71 5.44 -2.87
C ALA A 112 22.30 4.08 -2.46
N ALA A 113 23.51 3.75 -2.88
CA ALA A 113 24.18 2.50 -2.49
C ALA A 113 24.41 2.40 -0.96
N CYS A 114 24.85 3.48 -0.33
CA CYS A 114 25.04 3.56 1.12
C CYS A 114 23.72 3.40 1.88
N LEU A 115 22.67 4.10 1.45
CA LEU A 115 21.34 4.00 2.06
C LEU A 115 20.76 2.59 1.88
N GLY A 116 20.84 2.02 0.69
CA GLY A 116 20.37 0.66 0.43
C GLY A 116 21.11 -0.39 1.25
N LYS A 117 22.39 -0.18 1.57
CA LYS A 117 23.11 -1.04 2.51
C LYS A 117 22.49 -0.98 3.91
N LYS A 118 22.20 0.22 4.43
CA LYS A 118 21.57 0.41 5.75
C LYS A 118 20.18 -0.23 5.81
N ILE A 119 19.35 0.02 4.81
CA ILE A 119 18.00 -0.55 4.74
C ILE A 119 18.07 -2.08 4.79
N ARG A 120 18.95 -2.72 4.02
CA ARG A 120 19.05 -4.19 4.04
C ARG A 120 19.58 -4.75 5.35
N THR A 121 20.43 -4.02 6.07
CA THR A 121 20.92 -4.48 7.38
C THR A 121 19.86 -4.35 8.47
N GLU A 122 18.99 -3.34 8.38
CA GLU A 122 17.96 -3.05 9.39
C GLU A 122 16.62 -3.74 9.09
N ALA A 123 16.35 -4.09 7.82
CA ALA A 123 15.04 -4.59 7.38
C ALA A 123 14.59 -5.88 8.07
N LEU A 124 15.51 -6.79 8.39
CA LEU A 124 15.15 -8.03 9.05
C LEU A 124 14.72 -7.77 10.50
N GLU A 125 15.46 -6.91 11.20
CA GLU A 125 15.17 -6.54 12.58
C GLU A 125 13.84 -5.78 12.68
N SER A 126 13.61 -4.80 11.79
CA SER A 126 12.35 -4.05 11.77
C SER A 126 11.14 -4.92 11.42
N SER A 127 11.27 -5.83 10.45
CA SER A 127 10.19 -6.76 10.09
C SER A 127 9.86 -7.72 11.24
N GLN A 128 10.88 -8.23 11.94
CA GLN A 128 10.70 -9.08 13.12
C GLN A 128 10.05 -8.33 14.27
N GLN A 129 10.39 -7.05 14.45
CA GLN A 129 9.76 -6.19 15.45
C GLN A 129 8.28 -5.95 15.12
N CYS A 130 7.95 -5.59 13.88
CA CYS A 130 6.55 -5.46 13.43
C CYS A 130 5.76 -6.75 13.66
N PHE A 131 6.31 -7.90 13.26
CA PHE A 131 5.69 -9.20 13.51
C PHE A 131 5.45 -9.46 15.00
N SER A 132 6.44 -9.15 15.85
CA SER A 132 6.34 -9.34 17.29
C SER A 132 5.27 -8.45 17.91
N CYS A 133 5.14 -7.19 17.45
CA CYS A 133 4.07 -6.28 17.89
C CYS A 133 2.69 -6.81 17.49
N ILE A 134 2.51 -7.20 16.22
CA ILE A 134 1.25 -7.76 15.71
C ILE A 134 0.88 -9.02 16.50
N LYS A 135 1.83 -9.95 16.65
CA LYS A 135 1.64 -11.20 17.39
C LYS A 135 1.25 -10.94 18.84
N SER A 136 1.98 -10.06 19.53
CA SER A 136 1.68 -9.70 20.92
C SER A 136 0.27 -9.14 21.06
N GLU A 137 -0.17 -8.30 20.13
CA GLU A 137 -1.50 -7.69 20.22
C GLU A 137 -2.61 -8.71 19.97
N ILE A 138 -2.43 -9.60 18.99
CA ILE A 138 -3.31 -10.75 18.77
C ILE A 138 -3.38 -11.61 20.04
N GLU A 139 -2.25 -11.94 20.65
CA GLU A 139 -2.21 -12.77 21.87
C GLU A 139 -2.90 -12.12 23.07
N LYS A 140 -2.71 -10.81 23.30
CA LYS A 140 -3.41 -10.06 24.37
C LYS A 140 -4.91 -10.08 24.13
N HIS A 141 -5.33 -9.86 22.89
CA HIS A 141 -6.74 -9.85 22.52
C HIS A 141 -7.38 -11.23 22.71
N CYS A 142 -6.71 -12.30 22.29
CA CYS A 142 -7.17 -13.67 22.54
C CYS A 142 -7.35 -13.96 24.04
N LYS A 143 -6.36 -13.61 24.88
CA LYS A 143 -6.43 -13.81 26.35
C LYS A 143 -7.57 -13.04 27.00
N LYS A 144 -7.84 -11.81 26.57
CA LYS A 144 -8.94 -10.98 27.10
C LYS A 144 -10.32 -11.56 26.77
N ASN A 145 -10.41 -12.29 25.66
CA ASN A 145 -11.66 -12.84 25.14
C ASN A 145 -11.77 -14.38 25.29
N GLU A 146 -10.89 -14.99 26.08
CA GLU A 146 -11.03 -16.41 26.47
C GLU A 146 -12.32 -16.58 27.28
N PRO A 147 -13.19 -17.56 26.94
CA PRO A 147 -14.35 -17.87 27.75
C PRO A 147 -13.85 -18.37 29.10
N THR A 148 -14.12 -17.61 30.17
CA THR A 148 -13.83 -18.02 31.53
C THR A 148 -14.61 -19.29 31.85
N THR A 149 -13.93 -20.44 31.79
CA THR A 149 -14.45 -21.71 32.27
C THR A 149 -14.49 -21.65 33.80
N ASN A 150 -15.53 -21.05 34.37
CA ASN A 150 -15.85 -21.26 35.77
C ASN A 150 -17.35 -21.54 35.92
N SER A 151 -17.60 -22.66 36.61
CA SER A 151 -18.86 -23.28 37.01
C SER A 151 -19.63 -24.10 35.96
N LEU A 152 -19.62 -25.42 36.18
CA LEU A 152 -20.58 -26.38 35.67
C LEU A 152 -22.00 -25.89 35.96
N GLY A 153 -22.78 -25.64 34.91
CA GLY A 153 -24.20 -25.33 35.05
C GLY A 153 -24.80 -24.73 33.78
N GLY A 154 -25.21 -25.60 32.84
CA GLY A 154 -26.04 -25.26 31.69
C GLY A 154 -25.37 -24.38 30.64
N VAL A 155 -25.19 -24.91 29.43
CA VAL A 155 -24.93 -24.09 28.26
C VAL A 155 -26.20 -23.26 28.00
N THR A 156 -26.29 -22.07 28.59
CA THR A 156 -27.18 -21.05 28.07
C THR A 156 -26.46 -20.40 26.90
N HIS A 157 -27.00 -20.63 25.70
CA HIS A 157 -26.78 -19.76 24.57
C HIS A 157 -26.98 -18.32 25.07
N ARG A 158 -25.91 -17.53 25.19
CA ARG A 158 -26.10 -16.09 25.29
C ARG A 158 -26.49 -15.64 23.89
N ASP A 159 -27.73 -15.17 23.77
CA ASP A 159 -28.21 -14.49 22.58
C ASP A 159 -27.23 -13.37 22.18
N PRO A 160 -27.06 -13.11 20.87
CA PRO A 160 -26.28 -11.98 20.41
C PRO A 160 -26.83 -10.70 21.05
N ILE A 161 -25.92 -9.89 21.60
CA ILE A 161 -26.24 -8.57 22.12
C ILE A 161 -26.89 -7.79 20.98
N SER A 162 -28.21 -7.62 21.05
CA SER A 162 -28.95 -6.69 20.22
C SER A 162 -28.38 -5.29 20.49
N PRO A 163 -27.91 -4.53 19.50
CA PRO A 163 -27.30 -3.23 19.74
C PRO A 163 -28.41 -2.20 19.96
N THR A 164 -28.97 -2.19 21.17
CA THR A 164 -29.61 -0.98 21.68
C THR A 164 -28.49 -0.09 22.19
N LEU A 165 -27.94 0.75 21.30
CA LEU A 165 -26.99 1.78 21.66
C LEU A 165 -27.65 2.72 22.68
N THR A 166 -27.27 2.63 23.95
CA THR A 166 -27.55 3.70 24.90
C THR A 166 -26.46 4.75 24.76
N LYS A 167 -26.85 6.03 24.87
CA LYS A 167 -25.97 7.20 24.67
C LYS A 167 -24.73 7.23 25.58
N ASP A 168 -24.70 6.40 26.62
CA ASP A 168 -23.67 6.43 27.66
C ASP A 168 -22.42 5.60 27.31
N ASP A 169 -22.53 4.58 26.43
CA ASP A 169 -21.39 3.74 26.05
C ASP A 169 -20.36 4.46 25.14
N LEU A 170 -20.70 5.64 24.64
CA LEU A 170 -19.81 6.52 23.87
C LEU A 170 -18.82 7.32 24.75
N THR A 171 -18.84 7.18 26.08
CA THR A 171 -18.14 8.13 26.98
C THR A 171 -17.09 7.57 27.94
N ARG A 172 -16.63 6.30 27.80
CA ARG A 172 -15.50 5.84 28.63
C ARG A 172 -14.17 6.39 28.14
N LYS A 173 -13.79 7.51 28.76
CA LYS A 173 -12.48 8.17 28.76
C LYS A 173 -11.32 7.17 28.90
N GLY A 174 -10.52 7.10 27.84
CA GLY A 174 -9.12 6.70 27.85
C GLY A 174 -8.46 7.50 26.72
N ASP A 175 -7.80 8.58 27.11
CA ASP A 175 -6.92 9.46 26.33
C ASP A 175 -7.56 10.25 25.18
N ALA A 176 -8.17 11.37 25.59
CA ALA A 176 -8.58 12.44 24.71
C ALA A 176 -7.37 13.33 24.36
N GLU A 177 -6.96 13.33 23.08
CA GLU A 177 -6.36 14.49 22.40
C GLU A 177 -6.33 14.29 20.87
N ASN A 178 -7.52 14.30 20.24
CA ASN A 178 -7.88 15.19 19.14
C ASN A 178 -9.28 14.82 18.62
N ASN A 179 -10.27 15.49 19.19
CA ASN A 179 -11.64 15.46 18.74
C ASN A 179 -11.79 16.46 17.58
N THR A 180 -11.56 15.99 16.35
CA THR A 180 -11.96 16.70 15.14
C THR A 180 -12.98 15.82 14.43
N ASN A 181 -14.22 16.29 14.33
CA ASN A 181 -15.37 15.74 13.59
C ASN A 181 -15.07 14.59 12.60
N ASP A 182 -15.15 13.33 13.07
CA ASP A 182 -15.12 12.15 12.19
C ASP A 182 -16.23 12.19 11.11
N CYS A 183 -17.33 12.92 11.32
CA CYS A 183 -18.40 13.01 10.32
C CYS A 183 -18.07 13.88 9.10
N ASP A 184 -17.06 14.77 9.18
CA ASP A 184 -16.83 15.78 8.13
C ASP A 184 -15.90 15.28 7.01
N THR A 185 -15.31 14.08 7.13
CA THR A 185 -14.32 13.54 6.17
C THR A 185 -14.72 12.22 5.53
N LEU A 186 -15.85 11.66 5.93
CA LEU A 186 -16.33 10.32 5.59
C LEU A 186 -17.64 10.40 4.82
N CYS A 187 -17.80 9.62 3.77
CA CYS A 187 -19.07 9.51 3.05
C CYS A 187 -19.39 8.07 2.65
N GLU A 188 -20.68 7.81 2.48
CA GLU A 188 -21.18 6.55 1.93
C GLU A 188 -21.03 6.57 0.40
N LYS A 189 -20.53 5.46 -0.15
CA LYS A 189 -20.29 5.24 -1.58
C LYS A 189 -20.87 3.90 -1.98
N GLU A 190 -21.59 3.88 -3.10
CA GLU A 190 -22.10 2.66 -3.70
C GLU A 190 -21.07 2.09 -4.69
N LEU A 191 -20.70 0.84 -4.49
CA LEU A 191 -19.77 0.10 -5.32
C LEU A 191 -20.50 -0.55 -6.52
N PRO A 192 -19.81 -0.87 -7.63
CA PRO A 192 -20.43 -1.47 -8.81
C PRO A 192 -21.19 -2.78 -8.59
N ASN A 193 -20.89 -3.53 -7.52
CA ASN A 193 -21.62 -4.74 -7.12
C ASN A 193 -22.88 -4.45 -6.27
N GLY A 194 -23.28 -3.17 -6.12
CA GLY A 194 -24.42 -2.74 -5.30
C GLY A 194 -24.13 -2.67 -3.80
N MET A 195 -22.89 -2.97 -3.37
CA MET A 195 -22.50 -2.87 -1.97
C MET A 195 -22.27 -1.41 -1.60
N SER A 196 -22.83 -0.96 -0.48
CA SER A 196 -22.59 0.39 0.02
C SER A 196 -21.54 0.41 1.14
N VAL A 197 -20.50 1.22 1.00
CA VAL A 197 -19.39 1.33 1.95
C VAL A 197 -19.10 2.77 2.34
N TRP A 198 -18.63 2.98 3.56
CA TRP A 198 -18.01 4.21 4.01
C TRP A 198 -16.58 4.31 3.49
N ALA A 199 -16.23 5.47 2.94
CA ALA A 199 -14.90 5.82 2.48
C ALA A 199 -14.61 7.30 2.78
N LEU A 200 -13.38 7.75 2.54
CA LEU A 200 -13.03 9.16 2.66
C LEU A 200 -13.63 9.94 1.47
N ILE A 201 -14.02 11.20 1.71
CA ILE A 201 -14.72 12.02 0.70
C ILE A 201 -13.95 12.09 -0.61
N ASN A 202 -12.64 12.26 -0.56
CA ASN A 202 -11.78 12.44 -1.74
C ASN A 202 -11.02 11.17 -2.17
N SER A 203 -11.51 9.97 -1.82
CA SER A 203 -10.82 8.70 -2.11
C SER A 203 -11.52 7.83 -3.18
N ASP A 204 -12.33 8.39 -4.08
CA ASP A 204 -13.05 7.60 -5.11
C ASP A 204 -12.11 6.78 -5.98
N SER A 205 -11.04 7.40 -6.49
CA SER A 205 -10.07 6.72 -7.34
C SER A 205 -9.38 5.57 -6.59
N GLU A 206 -9.06 5.78 -5.31
CA GLU A 206 -8.49 4.75 -4.43
C GLU A 206 -9.43 3.59 -4.21
N LEU A 207 -10.65 3.91 -3.80
CA LEU A 207 -11.68 2.95 -3.51
C LEU A 207 -11.96 2.08 -4.73
N MET A 208 -12.09 2.70 -5.91
CA MET A 208 -12.37 1.98 -7.16
C MET A 208 -11.17 1.16 -7.64
N HIS A 209 -9.95 1.59 -7.38
CA HIS A 209 -8.75 0.80 -7.67
C HIS A 209 -8.72 -0.48 -6.83
N ILE A 210 -8.91 -0.36 -5.52
CA ILE A 210 -8.95 -1.50 -4.60
C ILE A 210 -10.15 -2.40 -4.92
N TYR A 211 -11.32 -1.80 -5.19
CA TYR A 211 -12.51 -2.55 -5.59
C TYR A 211 -12.24 -3.41 -6.82
N LYS A 212 -11.65 -2.83 -7.87
CA LYS A 212 -11.31 -3.57 -9.08
C LYS A 212 -10.36 -4.72 -8.78
N GLU A 213 -9.30 -4.48 -8.03
CA GLU A 213 -8.32 -5.52 -7.69
C GLU A 213 -8.96 -6.70 -6.91
N VAL A 214 -9.81 -6.38 -5.93
CA VAL A 214 -10.40 -7.35 -5.00
C VAL A 214 -11.59 -8.09 -5.62
N PHE A 215 -12.54 -7.37 -6.21
CA PHE A 215 -13.84 -7.91 -6.64
C PHE A 215 -13.90 -8.21 -8.14
N GLU A 216 -13.36 -7.36 -9.01
CA GLU A 216 -13.43 -7.58 -10.47
C GLU A 216 -12.32 -8.53 -10.93
N ASP A 217 -11.07 -8.13 -10.69
CA ASP A 217 -9.89 -8.87 -11.13
C ASP A 217 -9.61 -10.07 -10.21
N CYS A 218 -10.20 -10.11 -9.02
CA CYS A 218 -10.09 -11.21 -8.04
C CYS A 218 -8.64 -11.60 -7.74
N VAL A 219 -7.71 -10.64 -7.71
CA VAL A 219 -6.25 -10.89 -7.69
C VAL A 219 -5.84 -11.81 -6.55
N TYR A 220 -6.43 -11.64 -5.37
CA TYR A 220 -6.14 -12.43 -4.17
C TYR A 220 -6.65 -13.87 -4.19
N PHE A 221 -7.49 -14.23 -5.16
CA PHE A 221 -8.13 -15.55 -5.27
C PHE A 221 -7.76 -16.26 -6.58
N LYS A 222 -6.72 -15.77 -7.28
CA LYS A 222 -6.16 -16.43 -8.46
C LYS A 222 -5.35 -17.66 -8.07
N HIS A 223 -4.98 -18.45 -9.08
CA HIS A 223 -4.02 -19.56 -8.97
C HIS A 223 -4.44 -20.70 -8.01
N GLY A 224 -5.75 -20.92 -7.86
CA GLY A 224 -6.28 -22.03 -7.05
C GLY A 224 -6.24 -21.76 -5.55
N PHE A 225 -6.12 -20.50 -5.13
CA PHE A 225 -6.31 -20.14 -3.74
C PHE A 225 -7.81 -20.21 -3.37
N GLU A 226 -8.12 -21.04 -2.39
CA GLU A 226 -9.47 -21.21 -1.86
C GLU A 226 -9.49 -20.88 -0.36
N LEU A 227 -10.47 -20.08 0.05
CA LEU A 227 -10.69 -19.76 1.45
C LEU A 227 -11.41 -20.95 2.11
N LYS A 228 -10.71 -21.65 3.00
CA LYS A 228 -11.26 -22.81 3.71
C LYS A 228 -12.27 -22.38 4.78
N ASP A 229 -13.23 -23.25 5.04
CA ASP A 229 -14.20 -23.05 6.10
C ASP A 229 -13.52 -22.96 7.48
N GLY A 230 -13.99 -22.04 8.32
CA GLY A 230 -13.40 -21.76 9.63
C GLY A 230 -11.99 -21.14 9.61
N ALA A 231 -11.51 -20.67 8.45
CA ALA A 231 -10.20 -20.02 8.33
C ALA A 231 -10.10 -18.74 9.18
N THR A 232 -8.86 -18.37 9.51
CA THR A 232 -8.53 -17.06 10.05
C THR A 232 -7.88 -16.22 8.96
N VAL A 233 -8.47 -15.09 8.63
CA VAL A 233 -7.91 -14.08 7.71
C VAL A 233 -7.37 -12.94 8.54
N VAL A 234 -6.10 -12.59 8.32
CA VAL A 234 -5.46 -11.42 8.93
C VAL A 234 -5.12 -10.44 7.81
N ASP A 235 -5.76 -9.27 7.83
CA ASP A 235 -5.60 -8.22 6.84
C ASP A 235 -4.83 -7.04 7.47
N VAL A 236 -3.60 -6.81 6.99
CA VAL A 236 -2.69 -5.78 7.51
C VAL A 236 -2.61 -4.63 6.51
N GLY A 237 -3.06 -3.45 6.92
CA GLY A 237 -3.36 -2.36 5.99
C GLY A 237 -4.75 -2.55 5.36
N ALA A 238 -5.73 -2.94 6.16
CA ALA A 238 -7.07 -3.31 5.70
C ALA A 238 -7.83 -2.15 5.03
N ASN A 239 -7.33 -0.91 5.12
CA ASN A 239 -7.94 0.30 4.60
C ASN A 239 -9.40 0.40 5.01
N VAL A 240 -10.35 0.46 4.07
CA VAL A 240 -11.79 0.50 4.37
C VAL A 240 -12.43 -0.89 4.50
N GLY A 241 -11.67 -1.97 4.37
CA GLY A 241 -12.09 -3.35 4.63
C GLY A 241 -12.60 -4.15 3.42
N LEU A 242 -12.38 -3.69 2.18
CA LEU A 242 -12.93 -4.34 0.98
C LEU A 242 -12.49 -5.80 0.82
N PHE A 243 -11.24 -6.12 1.12
CA PHE A 243 -10.73 -7.50 1.02
C PHE A 243 -11.42 -8.45 2.00
N LEU A 244 -11.68 -8.00 3.23
CA LEU A 244 -12.38 -8.78 4.25
C LEU A 244 -13.85 -9.00 3.89
N LEU A 245 -14.51 -7.99 3.30
CA LEU A 245 -15.87 -8.14 2.77
C LEU A 245 -15.90 -9.19 1.66
N ALA A 246 -14.95 -9.15 0.72
CA ALA A 246 -14.82 -10.15 -0.32
C ALA A 246 -14.54 -11.57 0.22
N CYS A 247 -13.72 -11.69 1.27
CA CYS A 247 -13.49 -12.98 1.95
C CYS A 247 -14.80 -13.57 2.50
N ALA A 248 -15.64 -12.74 3.11
CA ALA A 248 -16.91 -13.21 3.66
C ALA A 248 -17.95 -13.53 2.61
N ASP A 249 -18.06 -12.71 1.56
CA ASP A 249 -18.96 -13.01 0.42
C ASP A 249 -18.59 -14.38 -0.16
N ARG A 250 -17.30 -14.66 -0.38
CA ARG A 250 -16.83 -15.96 -0.87
C ARG A 250 -17.06 -17.11 0.10
N ALA A 251 -16.85 -16.89 1.41
CA ALA A 251 -17.12 -17.91 2.40
C ALA A 251 -18.62 -18.26 2.45
N ALA A 252 -19.49 -17.24 2.35
CA ALA A 252 -20.93 -17.43 2.30
C ALA A 252 -21.37 -18.17 1.03
N GLU A 253 -20.79 -17.82 -0.13
CA GLU A 253 -21.02 -18.52 -1.40
C GLU A 253 -20.59 -20.00 -1.32
N ALA A 254 -19.41 -20.28 -0.77
CA ALA A 254 -18.87 -21.64 -0.64
C ALA A 254 -19.70 -22.51 0.33
N ALA A 255 -20.20 -21.93 1.41
CA ALA A 255 -21.05 -22.60 2.39
C ALA A 255 -22.44 -22.99 1.83
N GLY A 256 -22.96 -22.23 0.86
CA GLY A 256 -24.26 -22.48 0.24
C GLY A 256 -25.40 -22.60 1.26
N ALA A 257 -26.41 -23.42 0.94
CA ALA A 257 -27.59 -23.61 1.80
C ALA A 257 -27.31 -24.41 3.08
N ALA A 258 -26.20 -25.16 3.13
CA ALA A 258 -25.81 -25.96 4.29
C ALA A 258 -25.28 -25.08 5.44
N GLY A 259 -24.85 -23.86 5.13
CA GLY A 259 -24.16 -22.99 6.07
C GLY A 259 -22.71 -23.41 6.30
N PRO A 260 -21.88 -22.53 6.87
CA PRO A 260 -20.47 -22.81 7.07
C PRO A 260 -20.26 -23.88 8.15
N GLU A 261 -19.31 -24.80 7.94
CA GLU A 261 -18.87 -25.81 8.92
C GLU A 261 -18.25 -25.17 10.17
N GLY A 262 -17.74 -23.93 10.06
CA GLY A 262 -17.17 -23.19 11.17
C GLY A 262 -17.09 -21.67 10.94
N PRO A 263 -17.02 -20.88 12.02
CA PRO A 263 -16.99 -19.42 11.91
C PRO A 263 -15.69 -18.93 11.26
N LEU A 264 -15.81 -18.21 10.15
CA LEU A 264 -14.70 -17.42 9.59
C LEU A 264 -14.25 -16.38 10.61
N ARG A 265 -12.95 -16.32 10.88
CA ARG A 265 -12.34 -15.35 11.80
C ARG A 265 -11.62 -14.28 11.02
N LEU A 266 -12.04 -13.04 11.18
CA LEU A 266 -11.48 -11.91 10.45
C LEU A 266 -10.76 -10.98 11.42
N VAL A 267 -9.47 -10.74 11.19
CA VAL A 267 -8.64 -9.81 11.94
C VAL A 267 -8.22 -8.68 11.02
N ALA A 268 -8.75 -7.49 11.24
CA ALA A 268 -8.44 -6.31 10.44
C ALA A 268 -7.48 -5.40 11.19
N ILE A 269 -6.41 -4.97 10.54
CA ILE A 269 -5.41 -4.04 11.09
C ILE A 269 -5.30 -2.85 10.14
N GLU A 270 -5.68 -1.66 10.62
CA GLU A 270 -5.55 -0.41 9.87
C GLU A 270 -4.96 0.68 10.77
N PRO A 271 -3.70 1.12 10.54
CA PRO A 271 -3.05 2.11 11.37
C PRO A 271 -3.57 3.55 11.15
N ALA A 272 -4.14 3.87 9.98
CA ALA A 272 -4.63 5.21 9.69
C ALA A 272 -5.99 5.46 10.35
N PRO A 273 -6.11 6.43 11.29
CA PRO A 273 -7.34 6.60 12.07
C PRO A 273 -8.60 6.83 11.23
N ALA A 274 -8.49 7.61 10.15
CA ALA A 274 -9.63 7.92 9.28
C ALA A 274 -10.09 6.68 8.47
N ALA A 275 -9.16 5.91 7.92
CA ALA A 275 -9.49 4.64 7.23
C ALA A 275 -10.02 3.59 8.21
N PHE A 276 -9.45 3.51 9.42
CA PHE A 276 -9.95 2.65 10.49
C PHE A 276 -11.39 2.99 10.88
N ALA A 277 -11.78 4.27 10.87
CA ALA A 277 -13.16 4.69 11.09
C ALA A 277 -14.10 4.26 9.96
N CYS A 278 -13.67 4.26 8.69
CA CYS A 278 -14.40 3.64 7.57
C CYS A 278 -14.57 2.14 7.80
N LEU A 279 -13.45 1.44 8.01
CA LEU A 279 -13.37 0.00 8.23
C LEU A 279 -14.38 -0.45 9.28
N ARG A 280 -14.36 0.17 10.46
CA ARG A 280 -15.29 -0.18 11.55
C ARG A 280 -16.75 -0.04 11.14
N ARG A 281 -17.11 1.03 10.43
CA ARG A 281 -18.50 1.22 9.95
C ARG A 281 -18.88 0.18 8.90
N ASN A 282 -17.96 -0.18 8.01
CA ASN A 282 -18.19 -1.16 6.96
C ASN A 282 -18.37 -2.57 7.52
N LEU A 283 -17.48 -3.01 8.41
CA LEU A 283 -17.60 -4.32 9.06
C LEU A 283 -18.88 -4.41 9.91
N ALA A 284 -19.28 -3.32 10.58
CA ALA A 284 -20.52 -3.29 11.35
C ALA A 284 -21.78 -3.33 10.46
N ARG A 285 -21.76 -2.66 9.30
CA ARG A 285 -22.89 -2.61 8.37
C ARG A 285 -23.13 -3.96 7.68
N HIS A 286 -22.06 -4.52 7.12
CA HIS A 286 -22.15 -5.76 6.35
C HIS A 286 -22.07 -7.00 7.23
N GLY A 287 -21.85 -6.80 8.54
CA GLY A 287 -22.16 -7.72 9.62
C GLY A 287 -21.83 -9.17 9.32
N PHE A 288 -20.60 -9.60 9.62
CA PHE A 288 -20.30 -11.02 9.55
C PHE A 288 -21.12 -11.76 10.63
N PRO A 289 -21.90 -12.79 10.29
CA PRO A 289 -22.68 -13.55 11.27
C PRO A 289 -21.81 -14.25 12.33
N HIS A 290 -20.48 -14.25 12.12
CA HIS A 290 -19.48 -14.87 12.97
C HIS A 290 -18.34 -13.89 13.31
N ARG A 291 -17.68 -14.13 14.46
CA ARG A 291 -16.74 -13.23 15.15
C ARG A 291 -15.75 -12.52 14.21
N HIS A 292 -15.92 -11.22 14.06
CA HIS A 292 -14.96 -10.32 13.41
C HIS A 292 -14.30 -9.44 14.47
N GLU A 293 -13.00 -9.20 14.31
CA GLU A 293 -12.19 -8.43 15.25
C GLU A 293 -11.41 -7.37 14.47
N ALA A 294 -11.74 -6.10 14.67
CA ALA A 294 -10.94 -4.99 14.15
C ALA A 294 -9.97 -4.53 15.24
N LEU A 295 -8.68 -4.64 14.96
CA LEU A 295 -7.60 -4.19 15.84
C LEU A 295 -7.02 -2.89 15.27
N ASN A 296 -7.06 -1.82 16.06
CA ASN A 296 -6.29 -0.63 15.73
C ASN A 296 -4.85 -0.82 16.23
N LEU A 297 -3.91 -1.02 15.31
CA LEU A 297 -2.48 -0.93 15.62
C LEU A 297 -1.98 0.43 15.17
N ALA A 298 -2.12 1.44 16.03
CA ALA A 298 -1.27 2.62 15.93
C ALA A 298 0.14 2.19 16.38
N ILE A 299 1.02 1.92 15.43
CA ILE A 299 2.44 1.69 15.73
C ILE A 299 3.00 3.05 16.17
N VAL A 300 3.19 3.22 17.48
CA VAL A 300 3.87 4.37 18.10
C VAL A 300 5.37 4.19 18.01
#